data_AF-A0AA41WKQ3-F1
#
_entry.id   AF-A0AA41WKQ3-F1
#
_cell.length_a   1.000
_cell.length_b   1.000
_cell.length_c   1.000
_cell.angle_alpha   90.00
_cell.angle_beta   90.00
_cell.angle_gamma   90.00
#
_symmetry.space_group_name_H-M   'P 1'
#
loop_
_entity.id
_entity.type
_entity.pdbx_description
1 polymer ?
#
loop_
_entity_poly.entity_id
_entity_poly.type
_entity_poly.pdbx_seq_one_letter_code
_entity_poly.pdbx_strand_id
1 'polypeptide(L)'
;MATFMTRAIDMLPECQLFGTLGCHLCEQAEAVVMPLVEHGLLVELMDIADYPEWVEAYGLRIPVLRRVDTGSELDWPFELEQVVWFLRD
;
A
#
# COMPACT_ATOMS: atom_id res chain seq x y z
N MET A 1 -10.01 24.43 -11.65
CA MET A 1 -10.11 23.02 -11.22
C MET A 1 -8.79 22.28 -11.35
N ALA A 2 -7.97 22.52 -12.40
CA ALA A 2 -6.63 21.92 -12.54
C ALA A 2 -5.66 22.22 -11.38
N THR A 3 -5.71 23.43 -10.79
CA THR A 3 -4.79 23.85 -9.71
C THR A 3 -4.95 23.08 -8.38
N PHE A 4 -6.13 22.50 -8.11
CA PHE A 4 -6.37 21.73 -6.88
C PHE A 4 -5.84 20.30 -6.99
N MET A 5 -5.92 19.68 -8.17
CA MET A 5 -5.43 18.31 -8.39
C MET A 5 -3.90 18.25 -8.38
N THR A 6 -3.21 19.26 -8.93
CA THR A 6 -1.73 19.31 -8.90
C THR A 6 -1.18 19.43 -7.48
N ARG A 7 -1.86 20.16 -6.58
CA ARG A 7 -1.45 20.27 -5.17
C ARG A 7 -1.69 19.00 -4.34
N ALA A 8 -2.63 18.15 -4.74
CA ALA A 8 -2.94 16.92 -4.02
C ALA A 8 -1.95 15.79 -4.32
N ILE A 9 -1.40 15.76 -5.54
CA ILE A 9 -0.38 14.79 -5.95
C ILE A 9 0.94 15.02 -5.21
N ASP A 10 1.27 16.27 -4.83
CA ASP A 10 2.45 16.59 -4.02
C ASP A 10 2.32 16.22 -2.51
N MET A 11 1.22 15.59 -2.07
CA MET A 11 0.94 15.29 -0.65
C MET A 11 0.57 13.83 -0.35
N LEU A 12 0.57 12.94 -1.34
CA LEU A 12 0.35 11.51 -1.07
C LEU A 12 1.67 10.88 -0.56
N PRO A 13 1.64 10.15 0.56
CA PRO A 13 2.84 9.47 1.05
C PRO A 13 3.23 8.35 0.09
N GLU A 14 4.54 8.10 -0.04
CA GLU A 14 5.02 6.87 -0.67
C GLU A 14 4.65 5.66 0.19
N CYS A 15 4.27 4.58 -0.45
CA CYS A 15 3.82 3.36 0.20
C CYS A 15 4.60 2.13 -0.26
N GLN A 16 4.57 1.10 0.57
CA GLN A 16 5.04 -0.25 0.29
C GLN A 16 3.91 -1.23 0.54
N LEU A 17 3.71 -2.17 -0.37
CA LEU A 17 2.77 -3.28 -0.19
C LEU A 17 3.56 -4.56 0.01
N PHE A 18 3.60 -5.05 1.24
CA PHE A 18 4.24 -6.32 1.57
C PHE A 18 3.34 -7.47 1.12
N GLY A 19 3.90 -8.38 0.32
CA GLY A 19 3.22 -9.54 -0.24
C GLY A 19 4.20 -10.63 -0.63
N THR A 20 3.76 -11.58 -1.44
CA THR A 20 4.66 -12.55 -2.10
C THR A 20 4.01 -13.04 -3.39
N LEU A 21 4.81 -13.58 -4.32
CA LEU A 21 4.31 -14.08 -5.59
C LEU A 21 3.36 -15.28 -5.40
N GLY A 22 2.30 -15.34 -6.21
CA GLY A 22 1.29 -16.40 -6.15
C GLY A 22 0.33 -16.31 -4.95
N CYS A 23 0.35 -15.19 -4.22
CA CYS A 23 -0.57 -14.90 -3.13
C CYS A 23 -1.86 -14.27 -3.65
N HIS A 24 -2.96 -15.03 -3.64
CA HIS A 24 -4.26 -14.54 -4.12
C HIS A 24 -4.78 -13.32 -3.34
N LEU A 25 -4.55 -13.27 -2.02
CA LEU A 25 -4.98 -12.12 -1.21
C LEU A 25 -4.19 -10.85 -1.59
N CYS A 26 -2.91 -11.01 -1.93
CA CYS A 26 -2.04 -9.92 -2.35
C CYS A 26 -2.51 -9.33 -3.68
N GLU A 27 -2.89 -10.18 -4.64
CA GLU A 27 -3.52 -9.75 -5.91
C GLU A 27 -4.81 -8.94 -5.67
N GLN A 28 -5.63 -9.32 -4.68
CA GLN A 28 -6.83 -8.57 -4.31
C GLN A 28 -6.49 -7.21 -3.70
N ALA A 29 -5.52 -7.14 -2.79
CA ALA A 29 -5.08 -5.89 -2.19
C ALA A 29 -4.46 -4.93 -3.22
N GLU A 30 -3.65 -5.44 -4.15
CA GLU A 30 -3.12 -4.67 -5.28
C GLU A 30 -4.26 -4.06 -6.11
N ALA A 31 -5.31 -4.83 -6.39
CA ALA A 31 -6.47 -4.35 -7.14
C ALA A 31 -7.23 -3.23 -6.40
N VAL A 32 -7.28 -3.25 -5.08
CA VAL A 32 -7.88 -2.17 -4.27
C VAL A 32 -7.04 -0.89 -4.35
N VAL A 33 -5.71 -1.00 -4.39
CA VAL A 33 -4.79 0.15 -4.39
C VAL A 33 -4.55 0.71 -5.82
N MET A 34 -4.70 -0.10 -6.86
CA MET A 34 -4.45 0.26 -8.26
C MET A 34 -5.12 1.57 -8.71
N PRO A 35 -6.40 1.85 -8.39
CA PRO A 35 -7.03 3.12 -8.77
C PRO A 35 -6.30 4.33 -8.20
N LEU A 36 -5.69 4.24 -7.02
CA LEU A 36 -4.92 5.34 -6.43
C LEU A 36 -3.56 5.52 -7.11
N VAL A 37 -2.94 4.43 -7.54
CA VAL A 37 -1.70 4.46 -8.31
C VAL A 37 -1.91 5.15 -9.65
N GLU A 38 -3.02 4.86 -10.34
CA GLU A 38 -3.43 5.56 -11.56
C GLU A 38 -3.63 7.08 -11.34
N HIS A 39 -3.87 7.50 -10.09
CA HIS A 39 -4.03 8.89 -9.69
C HIS A 39 -2.80 9.48 -8.97
N GLY A 40 -1.65 8.78 -9.00
CA GLY A 40 -0.35 9.30 -8.57
C GLY A 40 0.18 8.79 -7.22
N LEU A 41 -0.51 7.86 -6.55
CA LEU A 41 0.07 7.18 -5.39
C LEU A 41 1.28 6.33 -5.83
N LEU A 42 2.42 6.50 -5.16
CA LEU A 42 3.59 5.66 -5.38
C LEU A 42 3.54 4.46 -4.43
N VAL A 43 3.53 3.24 -4.99
CA VAL A 43 3.52 1.99 -4.23
C VAL A 43 4.61 1.07 -4.76
N GLU A 44 5.51 0.67 -3.87
CA GLU A 44 6.50 -0.38 -4.15
C GLU A 44 5.98 -1.73 -3.65
N LEU A 45 6.05 -2.77 -4.47
CA LEU A 45 5.73 -4.13 -4.04
C LEU A 45 6.95 -4.76 -3.38
N MET A 46 6.79 -5.20 -2.13
CA MET A 46 7.87 -5.81 -1.35
C MET A 46 7.60 -7.31 -1.20
N ASP A 47 8.46 -8.16 -1.76
CA ASP A 47 8.34 -9.61 -1.56
C ASP A 47 8.93 -9.99 -0.21
N ILE A 48 8.09 -10.48 0.69
CA ILE A 48 8.54 -10.91 2.02
C ILE A 48 9.52 -12.09 1.95
N ALA A 49 9.51 -12.85 0.85
CA ALA A 49 10.40 -14.00 0.67
C ALA A 49 11.87 -13.58 0.47
N ASP A 50 12.14 -12.31 0.14
CA ASP A 50 13.50 -11.81 -0.06
C ASP A 50 14.29 -11.71 1.25
N TYR A 51 13.60 -11.57 2.39
CA TYR A 51 14.24 -11.31 3.69
C TYR A 51 13.61 -12.17 4.81
N PRO A 52 14.38 -13.02 5.52
CA PRO A 52 13.86 -13.85 6.61
C PRO A 52 13.10 -13.07 7.69
N GLU A 53 13.57 -11.86 8.02
CA GLU A 53 12.93 -10.96 8.98
C GLU A 53 11.53 -10.51 8.54
N TRP A 54 11.28 -10.39 7.23
CA TRP A 54 9.96 -10.04 6.70
C TRP A 54 9.03 -11.25 6.71
N VAL A 55 9.56 -12.46 6.46
CA VAL A 55 8.78 -13.69 6.64
C VAL A 55 8.31 -13.82 8.08
N GLU A 56 9.18 -13.57 9.06
CA GLU A 56 8.82 -13.61 10.48
C GLU A 56 7.78 -12.53 10.84
N ALA A 57 7.96 -11.30 10.35
CA ALA A 57 7.08 -10.19 10.68
C ALA A 57 5.71 -10.24 9.96
N TYR A 58 5.67 -10.68 8.70
CA TYR A 58 4.52 -10.52 7.82
C TYR A 58 3.94 -11.83 7.29
N GLY A 59 4.57 -12.99 7.52
CA GLY A 59 4.14 -14.27 6.91
C GLY A 59 2.70 -14.71 7.22
N LEU A 60 2.11 -14.21 8.31
CA LEU A 60 0.70 -14.43 8.67
C LEU A 60 -0.21 -13.21 8.45
N ARG A 61 0.35 -12.10 7.96
CA ARG A 61 -0.31 -10.79 7.83
C ARG A 61 -0.47 -10.33 6.39
N ILE A 62 0.41 -10.78 5.47
CA ILE A 62 0.36 -10.31 4.09
C ILE A 62 -1.03 -10.54 3.46
N PRO A 63 -1.55 -9.57 2.70
CA PRO A 63 -0.90 -8.31 2.31
C PRO A 63 -0.98 -7.18 3.35
N VAL A 64 0.07 -6.35 3.44
CA VAL A 64 0.13 -5.19 4.36
C VAL A 64 0.59 -3.95 3.63
N LEU A 65 -0.24 -2.89 3.64
CA LEU A 65 0.12 -1.59 3.08
C LEU A 65 0.82 -0.75 4.16
N ARG A 66 2.07 -0.35 3.92
CA ARG A 66 2.87 0.47 4.82
C ARG A 66 3.14 1.83 4.21
N ARG A 67 3.05 2.87 5.02
CA ARG A 67 3.52 4.21 4.67
C ARG A 67 5.01 4.37 4.94
N VAL A 68 5.75 4.94 3.99
CA VAL A 68 7.19 5.14 4.12
C VAL A 68 7.53 6.29 5.08
N ASP A 69 6.69 7.33 5.12
CA ASP A 69 6.93 8.53 5.92
C ASP A 69 6.75 8.31 7.44
N THR A 70 5.75 7.51 7.83
CA THR A 70 5.43 7.24 9.25
C THR A 70 5.76 5.82 9.72
N GLY A 71 5.89 4.88 8.79
CA GLY A 71 5.94 3.45 9.11
C GLY A 71 4.60 2.86 9.56
N SER A 72 3.50 3.63 9.51
CA SER A 72 2.16 3.11 9.81
C SER A 72 1.79 1.99 8.84
N GLU A 73 1.05 0.99 9.33
CA GLU A 73 0.63 -0.18 8.57
C GLU A 73 -0.89 -0.31 8.55
N LEU A 74 -1.42 -0.75 7.41
CA LEU A 74 -2.80 -1.14 7.22
C LEU A 74 -2.83 -2.61 6.79
N ASP A 75 -3.28 -3.46 7.70
CA ASP A 75 -3.43 -4.90 7.47
C ASP A 75 -4.66 -5.19 6.60
N TRP A 76 -4.55 -6.20 5.74
CA TRP A 76 -5.68 -6.77 5.05
C TRP A 76 -6.68 -7.43 6.02
N PRO A 77 -8.01 -7.39 5.75
CA PRO A 77 -8.67 -6.80 4.59
C PRO A 77 -8.93 -5.30 4.70
N PHE A 78 -8.80 -4.61 3.57
CA PHE A 78 -9.16 -3.20 3.44
C PHE A 78 -9.86 -2.90 2.10
N GLU A 79 -10.78 -1.95 2.14
CA GLU A 79 -11.45 -1.36 0.97
C GLU A 79 -10.80 -0.02 0.59
N LEU A 80 -11.11 0.47 -0.62
CA LEU A 80 -10.52 1.68 -1.18
C LEU A 80 -10.69 2.90 -0.26
N GLU A 81 -11.84 3.06 0.39
CA GLU A 81 -12.09 4.17 1.29
C GLU A 81 -11.16 4.13 2.52
N GLN A 82 -10.86 2.94 3.04
CA GLN A 82 -9.96 2.77 4.18
C GLN A 82 -8.53 3.16 3.80
N VAL A 83 -8.09 2.81 2.58
CA VAL A 83 -6.79 3.25 2.05
C VAL A 83 -6.75 4.78 1.95
N VAL A 84 -7.79 5.40 1.41
CA VAL A 84 -7.86 6.87 1.29
C VAL A 84 -7.79 7.56 2.65
N TRP A 85 -8.46 7.02 3.68
CA TRP A 85 -8.37 7.55 5.04
C TRP A 85 -6.97 7.38 5.62
N PHE A 86 -6.39 6.18 5.46
CA PHE A 86 -5.06 5.85 5.94
C PHE A 86 -3.95 6.75 5.35
N LEU A 87 -4.08 7.17 4.09
CA LEU A 87 -3.12 8.06 3.43
C LEU A 87 -3.21 9.53 3.89
N ARG A 88 -4.26 9.91 4.63
CA ARG A 88 -4.48 11.30 5.09
C ARG A 88 -4.03 11.57 6.52
N ASP A 89 -3.80 10.51 7.30
CA ASP A 89 -3.42 10.58 8.72
C ASP A 89 -1.99 11.10 8.92
#